data_AF-A0A6G4W632-F1
#
_entry.id   AF-A0A6G4W632-F1
#
_cell.length_a   1.000
_cell.length_b   1.000
_cell.length_c   1.000
_cell.angle_alpha   90.00
_cell.angle_beta   90.00
_cell.angle_gamma   90.00
#
_symmetry.space_group_name_H-M   'P 1'
#
loop_
_entity.id
_entity.type
_entity.pdbx_description
1 polymer ?
#
loop_
_entity_poly.entity_id
_entity_poly.type
_entity_poly.pdbx_seq_one_letter_code
_entity_poly.pdbx_strand_id
1 'polypeptide(L)'
;MEFAFPWPVTQGEWLAWSSAAVTVLLGLMFFFAPRLSFKALRLQTTEAHPEAVAAARATMSGFYLGLGLCCILLAQPLLYMALGFSWLFTAFGRLVSILSDRGNTLYNWVFVLIDLVLALLPLGFAFGFMP
;
A
#
# COMPACT_ATOMS: atom_id res chain seq x y z
N MET A 1 10.34 -0.77 -28.95
CA MET A 1 9.05 -0.98 -28.27
C MET A 1 8.44 0.40 -28.09
N GLU A 2 7.28 0.66 -28.67
CA GLU A 2 6.54 1.88 -28.34
C GLU A 2 6.03 1.74 -26.90
N PHE A 3 6.39 2.69 -26.03
CA PHE A 3 5.87 2.75 -24.68
C PHE A 3 4.44 3.31 -24.74
N ALA A 4 3.49 2.47 -25.11
CA ALA A 4 2.09 2.76 -24.92
C ALA A 4 1.75 2.59 -23.44
N PHE A 5 1.20 3.64 -22.82
CA PHE A 5 0.75 3.56 -21.43
C PHE A 5 -0.45 2.60 -21.34
N PRO A 6 -0.38 1.55 -20.51
CA PRO A 6 -1.43 0.54 -20.44
C PRO A 6 -2.62 1.06 -19.62
N TRP A 7 -3.50 1.82 -20.26
CA TRP A 7 -4.72 2.31 -19.64
C TRP A 7 -5.68 1.15 -19.30
N PRO A 8 -6.24 1.12 -18.07
CA PRO A 8 -7.30 0.18 -17.72
C PRO A 8 -8.50 0.30 -18.65
N VAL A 9 -8.98 -0.83 -19.16
CA VAL A 9 -10.15 -0.92 -20.04
C VAL A 9 -11.32 -1.64 -19.37
N THR A 10 -11.07 -2.51 -18.40
CA THR A 10 -12.12 -3.23 -17.68
C THR A 10 -12.36 -2.68 -16.27
N GLN A 11 -13.53 -2.99 -15.70
CA GLN A 11 -13.87 -2.58 -14.34
C GLN A 11 -12.88 -3.19 -13.33
N GLY A 12 -12.53 -4.47 -13.47
CA GLY A 12 -11.53 -5.14 -12.65
C GLY A 12 -10.16 -4.47 -12.73
N GLU A 13 -9.70 -4.09 -13.93
CA GLU A 13 -8.45 -3.35 -14.10
C GLU A 13 -8.49 -1.99 -13.42
N TRP A 14 -9.60 -1.25 -13.52
CA TRP A 14 -9.77 0.03 -12.84
C TRP A 14 -9.68 -0.11 -11.31
N LEU A 15 -10.24 -1.18 -10.74
CA LEU A 15 -10.16 -1.45 -9.31
C LEU A 15 -8.73 -1.76 -8.88
N ALA A 16 -8.03 -2.62 -9.61
CA ALA A 16 -6.63 -2.96 -9.34
C ALA A 16 -5.70 -1.74 -9.49
N TRP A 17 -5.90 -0.96 -10.55
CA TRP A 17 -5.17 0.27 -10.82
C TRP A 17 -5.41 1.33 -9.73
N SER A 18 -6.64 1.46 -9.24
CA SER A 18 -6.97 2.38 -8.15
C SER A 18 -6.23 2.02 -6.86
N SER A 19 -6.11 0.73 -6.53
CA SER A 19 -5.30 0.29 -5.39
C SER A 19 -3.82 0.66 -5.58
N ALA A 20 -3.27 0.47 -6.79
CA ALA A 20 -1.91 0.88 -7.11
C ALA A 20 -1.73 2.40 -6.98
N ALA A 21 -2.68 3.20 -7.47
CA ALA A 21 -2.64 4.66 -7.37
C ALA A 21 -2.67 5.13 -5.90
N VAL A 22 -3.55 4.56 -5.06
CA VAL A 22 -3.57 4.85 -3.61
C VAL A 22 -2.23 4.48 -2.97
N THR A 23 -1.65 3.33 -3.33
CA THR A 23 -0.35 2.89 -2.83
C THR A 23 0.75 3.88 -3.19
N VAL A 24 0.77 4.38 -4.43
CA VAL A 24 1.71 5.42 -4.87
C VAL A 24 1.50 6.71 -4.08
N LEU A 25 0.25 7.15 -3.87
CA LEU A 25 -0.04 8.36 -3.08
C LEU A 25 0.43 8.23 -1.64
N LEU A 26 0.25 7.06 -1.01
CA LEU A 26 0.80 6.79 0.32
C LEU A 26 2.34 6.83 0.28
N GLY A 27 2.96 6.20 -0.71
CA GLY A 27 4.41 6.24 -0.91
C GLY A 27 4.94 7.68 -1.04
N LEU A 28 4.27 8.52 -1.84
CA LEU A 28 4.60 9.94 -1.98
C LEU A 28 4.43 10.70 -0.66
N MET A 29 3.38 10.40 0.12
CA MET A 29 3.17 11.00 1.43
C MET A 29 4.32 10.66 2.39
N PHE A 30 4.72 9.39 2.48
CA PHE A 30 5.89 8.96 3.27
C PHE A 30 7.18 9.60 2.78
N PHE A 31 7.35 9.74 1.46
CA PHE A 31 8.55 10.29 0.86
C PHE A 31 8.70 11.79 1.08
N PHE A 32 7.64 12.58 0.87
CA PHE A 32 7.70 14.04 0.92
C PHE A 32 7.29 14.63 2.28
N ALA A 33 6.32 14.01 2.95
CA ALA A 33 5.72 14.50 4.20
C ALA A 33 5.81 13.49 5.36
N PRO A 34 7.00 12.96 5.70
CA PRO A 34 7.15 11.86 6.67
C PRO A 34 6.60 12.18 8.07
N ARG A 35 6.71 13.44 8.53
CA ARG A 35 6.17 13.85 9.84
C ARG A 35 4.64 13.80 9.88
N LEU A 36 3.98 14.11 8.76
CA LEU A 36 2.54 13.98 8.64
C LEU A 36 2.15 12.49 8.66
N SER A 37 2.90 11.65 7.94
CA SER A 37 2.70 10.20 7.94
C SER A 37 2.87 9.61 9.34
N PHE A 38 3.87 10.04 10.11
CA PHE A 38 4.04 9.58 11.50
C PHE A 38 2.86 9.99 12.39
N LYS A 39 2.38 11.23 12.26
CA LYS A 39 1.19 11.69 12.99
C LYS A 39 -0.04 10.86 12.61
N ALA A 40 -0.23 10.54 11.33
CA ALA A 40 -1.30 9.67 10.86
C ALA A 40 -1.13 8.23 11.37
N LEU A 41 0.09 7.71 11.48
CA LEU A 41 0.32 6.39 12.08
C LEU A 41 0.38 6.40 13.61
N ARG A 42 0.24 7.57 14.25
CA ARG A 42 0.45 7.79 15.69
C ARG A 42 1.84 7.33 16.16
N LEU A 43 2.84 7.41 15.29
CA LEU A 43 4.24 7.14 15.59
C LEU A 43 4.91 8.39 16.16
N GLN A 44 5.80 8.19 17.13
CA GLN A 44 6.66 9.23 17.68
C GLN A 44 8.11 8.96 17.27
N THR A 45 8.79 9.99 16.78
CA THR A 45 10.22 9.94 16.48
C THR A 45 11.02 10.35 17.69
N THR A 46 12.11 9.66 18.00
CA THR A 46 13.05 10.10 19.02
C THR A 46 13.86 11.31 18.50
N GLU A 47 13.93 12.39 19.26
CA GLU A 47 14.49 13.69 18.80
C GLU A 47 15.97 13.63 18.38
N ALA A 48 16.75 12.75 19.01
CA ALA A 48 18.17 12.57 18.70
C ALA A 48 18.42 11.67 17.47
N HIS A 49 17.36 11.12 16.85
CA HIS A 49 17.46 10.06 15.86
C HIS A 49 16.77 10.44 14.53
N PRO A 50 17.47 11.14 13.63
CA PRO A 50 16.93 11.48 12.31
C PRO A 50 16.70 10.26 11.42
N GLU A 51 17.23 9.08 11.79
CA GLU A 51 17.08 7.82 11.07
C GLU A 51 15.62 7.40 10.94
N ALA A 52 14.74 7.80 11.87
CA ALA A 52 13.31 7.54 11.77
C ALA A 52 12.71 8.21 10.51
N VAL A 53 13.08 9.46 10.25
CA VAL A 53 12.65 10.18 9.04
C VAL A 53 13.25 9.56 7.79
N ALA A 54 14.51 9.12 7.85
CA ALA A 54 15.16 8.42 6.75
C ALA A 54 14.45 7.10 6.41
N ALA A 55 14.03 6.31 7.42
CA ALA A 55 13.32 5.05 7.21
C ALA A 55 11.97 5.24 6.50
N ALA A 56 11.24 6.32 6.82
CA ALA A 56 10.01 6.67 6.12
C ALA A 56 10.25 7.01 4.64
N ARG A 57 11.30 7.80 4.35
CA ARG A 57 11.66 8.20 2.97
C ARG A 57 12.38 7.11 2.17
N ALA A 58 12.88 6.09 2.84
CA ALA A 58 13.56 4.96 2.22
C ALA A 58 12.59 3.78 2.11
N THR A 59 12.61 2.87 3.09
CA THR A 59 11.89 1.60 3.03
C THR A 59 10.37 1.80 2.94
N MET A 60 9.77 2.66 3.76
CA MET A 60 8.30 2.78 3.78
C MET A 60 7.75 3.37 2.47
N SER A 61 8.36 4.44 1.95
CA SER A 61 7.94 5.01 0.67
C SER A 61 8.43 4.24 -0.54
N GLY A 62 9.66 3.72 -0.50
CA GLY A 62 10.34 3.14 -1.65
C GLY A 62 9.64 1.89 -2.17
N PHE A 63 9.19 1.00 -1.26
CA PHE A 63 8.43 -0.18 -1.66
C PHE A 63 7.05 0.18 -2.21
N TYR A 64 6.35 1.16 -1.60
CA TYR A 64 5.05 1.62 -2.08
C TYR A 64 5.14 2.30 -3.45
N LEU A 65 6.13 3.17 -3.64
CA LEU A 65 6.40 3.83 -4.91
C LEU A 65 6.83 2.83 -5.98
N GLY A 66 7.81 1.97 -5.67
CA GLY A 66 8.35 1.00 -6.61
C GLY A 66 7.27 0.04 -7.11
N LEU A 67 6.58 -0.65 -6.19
CA LEU A 67 5.56 -1.62 -6.58
C LEU A 67 4.33 -0.95 -7.22
N GLY A 68 3.86 0.16 -6.64
CA GLY A 68 2.70 0.89 -7.16
C GLY A 68 2.94 1.49 -8.55
N LEU A 69 4.10 2.12 -8.78
CA LEU A 69 4.46 2.65 -10.10
C LEU A 69 4.66 1.53 -11.12
N CYS A 70 5.31 0.42 -10.75
CA CYS A 70 5.42 -0.74 -11.64
C CYS A 70 4.04 -1.29 -12.03
N CYS A 71 3.09 -1.35 -11.09
CA CYS A 71 1.72 -1.76 -11.40
C CYS A 71 1.04 -0.82 -12.41
N ILE A 72 1.21 0.50 -12.24
CA ILE A 72 0.60 1.51 -13.13
C ILE A 72 1.26 1.51 -14.52
N LEU A 73 2.59 1.42 -14.58
CA LEU A 73 3.35 1.55 -15.83
C LEU A 73 3.34 0.28 -16.67
N LEU A 74 3.20 -0.89 -16.04
CA LEU A 74 3.30 -2.19 -16.73
C LEU A 74 1.97 -2.94 -16.78
N ALA A 75 1.01 -2.63 -15.89
CA ALA A 75 -0.33 -3.21 -15.80
C ALA A 75 -0.38 -4.75 -15.92
N GLN A 76 0.61 -5.45 -15.38
CA GLN A 76 0.66 -6.91 -15.45
C GLN A 76 -0.17 -7.54 -14.33
N PRO A 77 -0.98 -8.59 -14.59
CA PRO A 77 -1.75 -9.28 -13.56
C PRO A 77 -0.90 -9.80 -12.40
N LEU A 78 0.31 -10.28 -12.69
CA LEU A 78 1.25 -10.75 -11.66
C LEU A 78 1.75 -9.62 -10.74
N LEU A 79 1.87 -8.38 -11.25
CA LEU A 79 2.25 -7.22 -10.43
C LEU A 79 1.09 -6.80 -9.53
N TYR A 80 -0.13 -6.80 -10.05
CA TYR A 80 -1.32 -6.56 -9.23
C TYR A 80 -1.49 -7.66 -8.16
N MET A 81 -1.22 -8.91 -8.50
CA MET A 81 -1.19 -10.00 -7.51
C MET A 81 -0.16 -9.73 -6.41
N ALA A 82 1.06 -9.33 -6.77
CA ALA A 82 2.10 -8.98 -5.80
C ALA A 82 1.70 -7.79 -4.91
N LEU A 83 1.07 -6.76 -5.49
CA LEU A 83 0.51 -5.62 -4.76
C LEU A 83 -0.57 -6.07 -3.76
N GLY A 84 -1.49 -6.92 -4.22
CA GLY A 84 -2.55 -7.49 -3.41
C GLY A 84 -2.03 -8.29 -2.23
N PHE A 85 -1.06 -9.17 -2.45
CA PHE A 85 -0.39 -9.89 -1.36
C PHE A 85 0.38 -8.96 -0.41
N SER A 86 1.01 -7.91 -0.91
CA SER A 86 1.72 -6.93 -0.06
C SER A 86 0.77 -6.26 0.94
N TRP A 87 -0.42 -5.85 0.48
CA TRP A 87 -1.47 -5.31 1.35
C TRP A 87 -2.08 -6.38 2.26
N LEU A 88 -2.24 -7.62 1.77
CA LEU A 88 -2.75 -8.73 2.59
C LEU A 88 -1.81 -9.04 3.76
N PHE A 89 -0.50 -9.09 3.52
CA PHE A 89 0.49 -9.27 4.58
C PHE A 89 0.56 -8.07 5.53
N THR A 90 0.30 -6.86 5.03
CA THR A 90 0.18 -5.66 5.86
C THR A 90 -1.03 -5.78 6.81
N ALA A 91 -2.20 -6.16 6.29
CA ALA A 91 -3.38 -6.43 7.10
C ALA A 91 -3.14 -7.54 8.13
N PHE A 92 -2.49 -8.63 7.71
CA PHE A 92 -2.12 -9.73 8.59
C PHE A 92 -1.19 -9.28 9.72
N GLY A 93 -0.16 -8.48 9.42
CA GLY A 93 0.72 -7.91 10.44
C GLY A 93 -0.03 -7.07 11.48
N ARG A 94 -1.03 -6.29 11.04
CA ARG A 94 -1.91 -5.56 11.97
C ARG A 94 -2.78 -6.48 12.82
N LEU A 95 -3.34 -7.54 12.24
CA LEU A 95 -4.10 -8.54 13.00
C LEU A 95 -3.23 -9.20 14.08
N VAL A 96 -1.99 -9.56 13.75
CA VAL A 96 -1.03 -10.08 14.73
C VAL A 96 -0.81 -9.05 15.85
N SER A 97 -0.65 -7.77 15.52
CA SER A 97 -0.47 -6.73 16.54
C SER A 97 -1.72 -6.50 17.42
N ILE A 98 -2.92 -6.65 16.87
CA ILE A 98 -4.17 -6.61 17.66
C ILE A 98 -4.20 -7.73 18.70
N LEU A 99 -3.78 -8.93 18.30
CA LEU A 99 -3.81 -10.13 19.13
C LEU A 99 -2.67 -10.13 20.17
N SER A 100 -1.48 -9.65 19.79
CA SER A 100 -0.25 -9.79 20.59
C SER A 100 0.14 -8.54 21.37
N ASP A 101 -0.10 -7.33 20.84
CA ASP A 101 0.51 -6.09 21.36
C ASP A 101 -0.51 -5.17 22.06
N ARG A 102 -1.65 -5.70 22.52
CA ARG A 102 -2.80 -4.92 23.01
C ARG A 102 -3.31 -3.89 21.97
N GLY A 103 -3.11 -4.17 20.69
CA GLY A 103 -3.47 -3.28 19.58
C GLY A 103 -4.96 -3.23 19.25
N ASN A 104 -5.83 -3.84 20.07
CA ASN A 104 -7.29 -3.90 19.87
C ASN A 104 -7.97 -2.54 20.08
N THR A 105 -7.74 -1.64 19.13
CA THR A 105 -8.31 -0.29 19.08
C THR A 105 -9.13 -0.15 17.82
N LEU A 106 -10.21 0.66 17.88
CA LEU A 106 -11.00 0.99 16.69
C LEU A 106 -10.11 1.54 15.56
N TYR A 107 -9.10 2.33 15.93
CA TYR A 107 -8.13 2.87 14.98
C TYR A 107 -7.44 1.77 14.17
N ASN A 108 -6.89 0.75 14.84
CA ASN A 108 -6.17 -0.31 14.13
C ASN A 108 -7.12 -1.18 13.29
N TRP A 109 -8.35 -1.41 13.75
CA TRP A 109 -9.38 -2.10 12.95
C TRP A 109 -9.77 -1.35 11.68
N VAL A 110 -9.87 -0.01 11.73
CA VAL A 110 -10.09 0.79 10.51
C VAL A 110 -8.95 0.59 9.52
N PHE A 111 -7.70 0.59 9.99
CA PHE A 111 -6.57 0.33 9.10
C PHE A 111 -6.56 -1.10 8.55
N VAL A 112 -6.92 -2.11 9.34
CA VAL A 112 -7.08 -3.49 8.84
C VAL A 112 -8.11 -3.52 7.71
N LEU A 113 -9.24 -2.82 7.86
CA LEU A 113 -10.25 -2.75 6.80
C LEU A 113 -9.70 -2.09 5.54
N ILE A 114 -8.98 -0.97 5.67
CA ILE A 114 -8.34 -0.28 4.53
C ILE A 114 -7.34 -1.21 3.83
N ASP A 115 -6.47 -1.87 4.60
CA ASP A 115 -5.45 -2.77 4.08
C ASP A 115 -6.10 -3.97 3.35
N LEU A 116 -7.19 -4.52 3.89
CA LEU A 116 -7.95 -5.59 3.23
C LEU A 116 -8.62 -5.11 1.94
N VAL A 117 -9.20 -3.91 1.92
CA VAL A 117 -9.77 -3.36 0.68
C VAL A 117 -8.67 -3.20 -0.37
N LEU A 118 -7.53 -2.59 -0.02
CA LEU A 118 -6.41 -2.41 -0.94
C LEU A 118 -5.79 -3.74 -1.41
N ALA A 119 -5.92 -4.81 -0.63
CA ALA A 119 -5.55 -6.17 -1.03
C ALA A 119 -6.56 -6.81 -1.98
N LEU A 120 -7.85 -6.74 -1.64
CA LEU A 120 -8.91 -7.45 -2.35
C LEU A 120 -9.16 -6.91 -3.76
N LEU A 121 -8.99 -5.60 -3.99
CA LEU A 121 -9.16 -5.00 -5.32
C LEU A 121 -8.22 -5.62 -6.37
N PRO A 122 -6.88 -5.59 -6.20
CA PRO A 122 -5.97 -6.17 -7.18
C PRO A 122 -5.95 -7.70 -7.16
N LEU A 123 -6.22 -8.37 -6.03
CA LEU A 123 -6.34 -9.84 -6.00
C LEU A 123 -7.61 -10.31 -6.73
N GLY A 124 -8.73 -9.60 -6.55
CA GLY A 124 -9.98 -9.89 -7.23
C GLY A 124 -9.83 -9.83 -8.75
N PHE A 125 -9.11 -8.82 -9.24
CA PHE A 125 -8.72 -8.74 -10.64
C PHE A 125 -7.74 -9.87 -11.05
N ALA A 126 -6.64 -10.04 -10.32
CA ALA A 126 -5.59 -10.98 -10.70
C ALA A 126 -6.04 -12.45 -10.73
N PHE A 127 -6.98 -12.83 -9.87
CA PHE A 127 -7.58 -14.17 -9.85
C PHE A 127 -8.80 -14.31 -10.78
N GLY A 128 -9.22 -13.24 -11.46
CA GLY A 128 -10.36 -13.27 -12.39
C GLY A 128 -11.74 -13.28 -11.73
N PHE A 129 -11.85 -12.92 -10.45
CA PHE A 129 -13.14 -12.75 -9.77
C PHE A 129 -13.87 -11.46 -10.18
N MET A 130 -13.12 -10.46 -10.65
CA MET A 130 -13.65 -9.17 -11.11
C MET A 130 -13.19 -8.94 -12.56
N PRO A 131 -14.11 -9.05 -13.55
CA PRO A 131 -13.78 -8.87 -14.96
C PRO A 131 -13.47 -7.41 -15.31
#